data_AF-A0A3B0PI35-F1
#
_entry.id   AF-A0A3B0PI35-F1
#
_cell.length_a   1.000
_cell.length_b   1.000
_cell.length_c   1.000
_cell.angle_alpha   90.00
_cell.angle_beta   90.00
_cell.angle_gamma   90.00
#
_symmetry.space_group_name_H-M   'P 1'
#
loop_
_entity.id
_entity.type
_entity.pdbx_description
1 polymer ?
#
loop_
_entity_poly.entity_id
_entity_poly.type
_entity_poly.pdbx_seq_one_letter_code
_entity_poly.pdbx_strand_id
1 'polypeptide(L)'
;MELTKVIKSPILTEKSDRLRSNEKNPVFTFKVDYAANKYQIKEAVETIFNVKVESVNTIKIDKQPRNIGRYHGFTNRYKKAMVKLVEGSNLNYLPSDEQEAKIVSDDKKVAKKEAKAKKSSDVEAKVAKKIATKKSVATKTTAVKKPATTKRKVGGE
;
A
#
# COMPACT_ATOMS: atom_id res chain seq x y z
N MET A 1 11.68 26.64 -21.47
CA MET A 1 12.35 26.35 -20.18
C MET A 1 12.44 24.84 -20.08
N GLU A 2 13.57 24.27 -19.67
CA GLU A 2 13.69 22.82 -19.50
C GLU A 2 12.88 22.35 -18.27
N LEU A 3 12.00 21.35 -18.43
CA LEU A 3 11.13 20.85 -17.35
C LEU A 3 11.93 20.37 -16.12
N THR A 4 13.09 19.75 -16.36
CA THR A 4 13.97 19.22 -15.32
C THR A 4 14.55 20.30 -14.40
N LYS A 5 14.65 21.55 -14.88
CA LYS A 5 15.18 22.69 -14.12
C LYS A 5 14.11 23.49 -13.37
N VAL A 6 12.82 23.17 -13.56
CA VAL A 6 11.71 23.93 -12.98
C VAL A 6 11.61 23.74 -11.47
N ILE A 7 11.75 22.49 -11.00
CA ILE A 7 11.66 22.12 -9.58
C ILE A 7 13.07 22.12 -8.99
N LYS A 8 13.28 22.86 -7.90
CA LYS A 8 14.61 22.97 -7.25
C LYS A 8 14.71 22.13 -5.99
N SER A 9 13.74 22.23 -5.10
CA SER A 9 13.71 21.47 -3.85
C SER A 9 12.31 21.41 -3.24
N PRO A 10 11.98 20.41 -2.41
CA PRO A 10 10.81 20.47 -1.56
C PRO A 10 10.98 21.53 -0.46
N ILE A 11 9.87 22.02 0.08
CA ILE A 11 9.85 22.91 1.25
C ILE A 11 9.18 22.14 2.38
N LEU A 12 9.95 21.86 3.43
CA LEU A 12 9.53 21.14 4.62
C LEU A 12 9.35 22.13 5.78
N THR A 13 8.10 22.31 6.19
CA THR A 13 7.69 23.06 7.38
C THR A 13 6.53 22.34 8.04
N GLU A 14 6.23 22.63 9.31
CA GLU A 14 5.04 22.05 9.99
C GLU A 14 3.75 22.27 9.21
N LYS A 15 3.61 23.45 8.58
CA LYS A 15 2.47 23.78 7.73
C LYS A 15 2.43 22.92 6.45
N SER A 16 3.57 22.68 5.80
CA SER A 16 3.58 21.83 4.60
C SER A 16 3.29 20.38 4.97
N ASP A 17 3.76 19.93 6.13
CA ASP A 17 3.49 18.59 6.65
C ASP A 17 2.00 18.38 6.91
N ARG A 18 1.36 19.31 7.63
CA ARG A 18 -0.09 19.32 7.84
C ARG A 18 -0.88 19.33 6.53
N LEU A 19 -0.39 20.04 5.52
CA LEU A 19 -1.03 20.10 4.20
C LEU A 19 -0.88 18.78 3.41
N ARG A 20 0.26 18.10 3.57
CA ARG A 20 0.54 16.79 2.96
C ARG A 20 -0.32 15.69 3.58
N SER A 21 -0.50 15.72 4.91
CA SER A 21 -1.25 14.68 5.65
C SER A 21 -2.77 14.71 5.43
N ASN A 22 -3.29 15.60 4.57
CA ASN A 22 -4.71 15.58 4.22
C ASN A 22 -5.00 14.44 3.25
N GLU A 23 -5.70 13.42 3.72
CA GLU A 23 -6.01 12.21 2.95
C GLU A 23 -6.79 12.48 1.66
N LYS A 24 -7.72 13.44 1.68
CA LYS A 24 -8.56 13.77 0.52
C LYS A 24 -7.79 14.57 -0.54
N ASN A 25 -6.92 15.47 -0.12
CA ASN A 25 -6.32 16.46 -1.02
C ASN A 25 -4.91 16.77 -0.56
N PRO A 26 -3.94 15.87 -0.78
CA PRO A 26 -2.58 16.09 -0.34
C PRO A 26 -1.95 17.22 -1.16
N VAL A 27 -1.44 18.23 -0.45
CA VAL A 27 -0.80 19.40 -1.06
C VAL A 27 0.68 19.40 -0.75
N PHE A 28 1.49 19.36 -1.81
CA PHE A 28 2.95 19.36 -1.72
C PHE A 28 3.50 20.74 -2.04
N THR A 29 4.51 21.16 -1.28
CA THR A 29 5.11 22.49 -1.45
C THR A 29 6.53 22.40 -1.99
N PHE A 30 6.80 23.08 -3.10
CA PHE A 30 8.09 23.12 -3.77
C PHE A 30 8.66 24.52 -3.86
N LYS A 31 9.99 24.58 -3.81
CA LYS A 31 10.78 25.70 -4.30
C LYS A 31 11.01 25.49 -5.79
N VAL A 32 10.49 26.40 -6.60
CA VAL A 32 10.59 26.36 -8.07
C VAL A 32 11.31 27.58 -8.60
N ASP A 33 11.66 27.54 -9.89
CA ASP A 33 12.27 28.69 -10.56
C ASP A 33 11.34 29.93 -10.52
N TYR A 34 11.95 31.11 -10.34
CA TYR A 34 11.22 32.37 -10.24
C TYR A 34 10.48 32.73 -11.54
N ALA A 35 10.99 32.29 -12.69
CA ALA A 35 10.37 32.52 -14.00
C ALA A 35 9.36 31.44 -14.44
N ALA A 36 9.24 30.32 -13.71
CA ALA A 36 8.38 29.19 -14.12
C ALA A 36 6.87 29.51 -14.10
N ASN A 37 6.15 29.13 -15.16
CA ASN A 37 4.68 29.26 -15.22
C ASN A 37 3.98 28.09 -14.54
N LYS A 38 2.71 28.27 -14.13
CA LYS A 38 1.92 27.22 -13.48
C LYS A 38 1.79 25.95 -14.33
N TYR A 39 1.60 26.10 -15.64
CA TYR A 39 1.52 24.98 -16.58
C TYR A 39 2.83 24.18 -16.63
N GLN A 40 3.98 24.87 -16.67
CA GLN A 40 5.28 24.22 -16.66
C GLN A 40 5.56 23.48 -15.35
N ILE A 41 5.14 24.05 -14.21
CA ILE A 41 5.26 23.40 -12.89
C ILE A 41 4.40 22.13 -12.85
N LYS A 42 3.17 22.20 -13.38
CA LYS A 42 2.28 21.04 -13.47
C LYS A 42 2.94 19.93 -14.29
N GLU A 43 3.34 20.23 -15.52
CA GLU A 43 3.94 19.28 -16.44
C GLU A 43 5.25 18.68 -15.89
N ALA A 44 6.09 19.49 -15.24
CA ALA A 44 7.32 19.02 -14.61
C ALA A 44 7.05 18.05 -13.46
N VAL A 45 6.07 18.33 -12.59
CA VAL A 45 5.72 17.43 -11.47
C VAL A 45 5.15 16.12 -12.01
N GLU A 46 4.23 16.19 -12.99
CA GLU A 46 3.62 15.00 -13.58
C GLU A 46 4.67 14.12 -14.26
N THR A 47 5.62 14.72 -14.98
CA THR A 47 6.67 13.99 -15.71
C THR A 47 7.73 13.39 -14.77
N ILE A 48 8.21 14.15 -13.79
CA ILE A 48 9.30 13.70 -12.90
C ILE A 48 8.82 12.64 -11.92
N PHE A 49 7.60 12.78 -11.40
CA PHE A 49 7.09 11.92 -10.34
C PHE A 49 6.00 10.95 -10.81
N ASN A 50 5.60 10.98 -12.07
CA ASN A 50 4.56 10.12 -12.65
C ASN A 50 3.23 10.15 -11.87
N VAL A 51 2.85 11.32 -11.36
CA VAL A 51 1.59 11.55 -10.62
C VAL A 51 0.63 12.41 -11.43
N LYS A 52 -0.65 12.46 -11.03
CA LYS A 52 -1.63 13.39 -11.61
C LYS A 52 -1.83 14.60 -10.70
N VAL A 53 -1.72 15.80 -11.29
CA VAL A 53 -1.88 17.07 -10.57
C VAL A 53 -3.24 17.68 -10.86
N GLU A 54 -3.98 18.01 -9.80
CA GLU A 54 -5.27 18.69 -9.90
C GLU A 54 -5.08 20.19 -10.16
N SER A 55 -4.34 20.88 -9.28
CA SER A 55 -4.15 22.33 -9.38
C SER A 55 -2.81 22.79 -8.80
N VAL A 56 -2.35 23.96 -9.26
CA VAL A 56 -1.08 24.56 -8.84
C VAL A 56 -1.28 26.02 -8.41
N ASN A 57 -0.94 26.30 -7.16
CA ASN A 57 -0.94 27.64 -6.59
C ASN A 57 0.51 28.11 -6.39
N THR A 58 0.81 29.34 -6.78
CA THR A 58 2.19 29.85 -6.75
C THR A 58 2.27 31.20 -6.05
N ILE A 59 3.34 31.41 -5.29
CA ILE A 59 3.64 32.67 -4.61
C ILE A 59 5.10 33.03 -4.93
N LYS A 60 5.35 34.26 -5.39
CA LYS A 60 6.72 34.77 -5.56
C LYS A 60 7.24 35.26 -4.20
N ILE A 61 8.42 34.80 -3.82
CA ILE A 61 9.09 35.22 -2.59
C ILE A 61 10.32 36.02 -2.97
N ASP A 62 10.31 37.28 -2.56
CA ASP A 62 11.39 38.21 -2.87
C ASP A 62 12.61 37.99 -2.00
N LYS A 63 13.72 38.51 -2.49
CA LYS A 63 15.02 38.44 -1.83
C LYS A 63 14.95 39.16 -0.48
N GLN A 64 15.37 38.47 0.58
CA GLN A 64 15.44 39.06 1.92
C GLN A 64 16.87 39.55 2.19
N PRO A 65 17.06 40.75 2.76
CA PRO A 65 18.38 41.24 3.13
C PRO A 65 18.99 40.30 4.17
N ARG A 66 20.27 39.97 3.99
CA ARG A 66 21.03 39.12 4.91
C ARG A 66 22.45 39.65 4.99
N ASN A 67 22.95 39.77 6.22
CA ASN A 67 24.33 40.15 6.49
C ASN A 67 25.14 38.90 6.80
N ILE A 68 26.34 38.80 6.22
CA ILE A 68 27.32 37.75 6.51
C ILE A 68 28.63 38.44 6.87
N GLY A 69 28.90 38.54 8.18
CA GLY A 69 30.03 39.31 8.70
C GLY A 69 29.98 40.78 8.24
N ARG A 70 31.04 41.22 7.57
CA ARG A 70 31.16 42.58 7.00
C ARG A 70 30.37 42.80 5.70
N TYR A 71 29.84 41.74 5.09
CA TYR A 71 29.17 41.85 3.79
C TYR A 71 27.66 41.98 3.96
N HIS A 72 27.10 43.04 3.36
CA HIS A 72 25.67 43.22 3.22
C HIS A 72 25.23 42.65 1.87
N GLY A 73 24.26 41.75 1.91
CA GLY A 73 23.76 41.09 0.71
C GLY A 73 22.29 40.71 0.84
N PHE A 74 21.85 39.87 -0.09
CA PHE A 74 20.50 39.36 -0.12
C PHE A 74 20.50 37.85 -0.31
N THR A 75 19.47 37.21 0.24
CA THR A 75 19.14 35.82 -0.08
C THR A 75 18.55 35.70 -1.48
N ASN A 76 18.74 34.55 -2.13
CA ASN A 76 18.17 34.32 -3.45
C ASN A 76 16.64 34.27 -3.39
N ARG A 77 15.99 35.06 -4.24
CA ARG A 77 14.54 34.98 -4.48
C ARG A 77 14.17 33.62 -5.07
N TYR A 78 12.94 33.19 -4.82
CA TYR A 78 12.40 31.96 -5.38
C TYR A 78 10.89 32.05 -5.49
N LYS A 79 10.29 31.10 -6.20
CA LYS A 79 8.84 30.95 -6.23
C LYS A 79 8.47 29.70 -5.43
N LYS A 80 7.46 29.83 -4.58
CA LYS A 80 6.86 28.74 -3.82
C LYS A 80 5.67 28.23 -4.61
N ALA A 81 5.64 26.94 -4.92
CA ALA A 81 4.54 26.28 -5.59
C ALA A 81 3.89 25.29 -4.62
N MET A 82 2.60 25.46 -4.37
CA MET A 82 1.73 24.51 -3.67
C MET A 82 0.98 23.71 -4.74
N VAL A 83 1.25 22.42 -4.82
CA VAL A 83 0.76 21.52 -5.85
C VAL A 83 -0.22 20.56 -5.19
N LYS A 84 -1.47 20.62 -5.63
CA LYS A 84 -2.55 19.75 -5.17
C LYS A 84 -2.63 18.54 -6.09
N LEU A 85 -2.54 17.33 -5.53
CA LEU A 85 -2.66 16.09 -6.30
C LEU A 85 -4.11 15.59 -6.29
N VAL A 86 -4.41 14.73 -7.26
CA VAL A 86 -5.67 13.99 -7.31
C VAL A 86 -5.71 12.96 -6.17
N GLU A 87 -6.91 12.70 -5.65
CA GLU A 87 -7.19 11.67 -4.65
C GLU A 87 -6.49 10.34 -4.95
N GLY A 88 -5.85 9.75 -3.93
CA GLY A 88 -5.13 8.48 -4.04
C GLY A 88 -3.74 8.54 -4.68
N SER A 89 -3.29 9.70 -5.15
CA SER A 89 -1.91 9.88 -5.62
C SER A 89 -1.01 10.36 -4.50
N ASN A 90 0.01 9.56 -4.16
CA ASN A 90 1.04 9.94 -3.21
C ASN A 90 2.33 10.30 -3.94
N LEU A 91 2.97 11.37 -3.47
CA LEU A 91 4.25 11.81 -3.99
C LEU A 91 5.36 11.39 -3.04
N ASN A 92 6.19 10.46 -3.47
CA ASN A 92 7.34 10.03 -2.71
C ASN A 92 8.56 10.89 -3.09
N TYR A 93 8.90 11.87 -2.24
CA TYR A 93 10.09 12.71 -2.42
C TYR A 93 11.05 12.64 -1.24
N LEU A 94 10.65 11.99 -0.14
CA LEU A 94 11.50 11.78 1.03
C LEU A 94 12.03 10.34 1.02
N PRO A 95 13.32 10.12 1.32
CA PRO A 95 13.89 8.78 1.35
C PRO A 95 13.26 7.88 2.43
N SER A 96 12.61 8.47 3.44
CA SER A 96 11.83 7.75 4.46
C SER A 96 10.57 7.10 3.91
N ASP A 97 9.88 7.77 2.99
CA ASP A 97 8.58 7.32 2.48
C ASP A 97 8.77 6.07 1.58
N GLU A 98 9.96 5.88 0.98
CA GLU A 98 10.34 4.63 0.31
C GLU A 98 10.42 3.44 1.26
N GLN A 99 10.83 3.65 2.51
CA GLN A 99 10.90 2.59 3.51
C GLN A 99 9.50 2.19 3.97
N GLU A 100 8.61 3.15 4.17
CA GLU A 100 7.20 2.89 4.49
C GLU A 100 6.47 2.16 3.34
N ALA A 101 6.70 2.56 2.09
CA ALA A 101 6.15 1.86 0.93
C ALA A 101 6.61 0.39 0.85
N LYS A 102 7.86 0.10 1.23
CA LYS A 102 8.38 -1.28 1.31
C LYS A 102 7.75 -2.06 2.47
N ILE A 103 7.67 -1.47 3.67
CA ILE A 103 7.03 -2.10 4.85
C ILE A 103 5.57 -2.47 4.58
N VAL A 104 4.76 -1.57 3.99
CA VAL A 104 3.36 -1.84 3.65
C VAL A 104 3.24 -2.93 2.56
N SER A 105 4.21 -3.03 1.65
CA SER A 105 4.25 -4.08 0.63
C SER A 105 4.61 -5.45 1.21
N ASP A 106 5.43 -5.47 2.26
CA ASP A 106 5.80 -6.68 3.00
C ASP A 106 4.67 -7.13 3.93
N ASP A 107 3.95 -6.22 4.59
CA ASP A 107 2.75 -6.54 5.38
C ASP A 107 1.62 -7.12 4.52
N LYS A 108 1.40 -6.58 3.31
CA LYS A 108 0.44 -7.15 2.34
C LYS A 108 0.86 -8.55 1.86
N LYS A 109 2.17 -8.84 1.76
CA LYS A 109 2.66 -10.19 1.44
C LYS A 109 2.50 -11.16 2.60
N VAL A 110 2.73 -10.72 3.84
CA VAL A 110 2.52 -11.51 5.07
C VAL A 110 1.04 -11.86 5.23
N ALA A 111 0.13 -10.89 5.08
CA ALA A 111 -1.31 -11.14 5.13
C ALA A 111 -1.81 -12.10 4.04
N LYS A 112 -1.24 -12.05 2.82
CA LYS A 112 -1.57 -12.98 1.73
C LYS A 112 -1.01 -14.39 1.98
N LYS A 113 0.13 -14.50 2.68
CA LYS A 113 0.74 -15.78 3.11
C LYS A 113 -0.05 -16.42 4.25
N GLU A 114 -0.54 -15.64 5.21
CA GLU A 114 -1.42 -16.09 6.29
C GLU A 114 -2.82 -16.51 5.80
N ALA A 115 -3.39 -15.78 4.83
CA ALA A 115 -4.66 -16.17 4.20
C ALA A 115 -4.55 -17.46 3.37
N LYS A 116 -3.36 -17.78 2.83
CA LYS A 116 -3.09 -19.05 2.14
C LYS A 116 -2.90 -20.21 3.13
N ALA A 117 -2.29 -19.96 4.29
CA ALA A 117 -2.12 -20.96 5.36
C ALA A 117 -3.45 -21.34 6.05
N LYS A 118 -4.37 -20.39 6.23
CA LYS A 118 -5.71 -20.67 6.79
C LYS A 118 -6.58 -21.51 5.84
N LYS A 119 -6.43 -21.35 4.51
CA LYS A 119 -7.15 -22.17 3.52
C LYS A 119 -6.62 -23.60 3.41
N SER A 120 -5.34 -23.86 3.68
CA SER A 120 -4.78 -25.24 3.67
C SER A 120 -5.23 -26.04 4.89
N SER A 121 -5.31 -25.44 6.08
CA SER A 121 -5.76 -26.13 7.30
C SER A 121 -7.24 -26.54 7.26
N ASP A 122 -8.09 -25.74 6.61
CA ASP A 122 -9.52 -26.06 6.45
C ASP A 122 -9.78 -27.21 5.46
N VAL A 123 -8.89 -27.41 4.48
CA VAL A 123 -8.96 -28.53 3.52
C VAL A 123 -8.52 -29.82 4.18
N GLU A 124 -7.45 -29.80 4.97
CA GLU A 124 -6.94 -30.96 5.72
C GLU A 124 -7.94 -31.43 6.79
N ALA A 125 -8.59 -30.51 7.51
CA ALA A 125 -9.62 -30.84 8.49
C ALA A 125 -10.89 -31.45 7.87
N LYS A 126 -11.26 -31.03 6.65
CA LYS A 126 -12.39 -31.61 5.88
C LYS A 126 -12.07 -33.01 5.35
N VAL A 127 -10.83 -33.24 4.92
CA VAL A 127 -10.37 -34.56 4.47
C VAL A 127 -10.30 -35.55 5.63
N ALA A 128 -9.81 -35.13 6.81
CA ALA A 128 -9.81 -35.96 8.02
C ALA A 128 -11.22 -36.35 8.49
N LYS A 129 -12.19 -35.42 8.45
CA LYS A 129 -13.61 -35.73 8.78
C LYS A 129 -14.25 -36.72 7.80
N LYS A 130 -13.91 -36.66 6.50
CA LYS A 130 -14.38 -37.64 5.49
C LYS A 130 -13.75 -39.03 5.69
N ILE A 131 -12.49 -39.11 6.09
CA ILE A 131 -11.81 -40.38 6.37
C ILE A 131 -12.36 -41.02 7.65
N ALA A 132 -12.60 -40.22 8.70
CA ALA A 132 -13.19 -40.71 9.96
C ALA A 132 -14.62 -41.24 9.77
N THR A 133 -15.45 -40.55 8.99
CA THR A 133 -16.83 -40.99 8.70
C THR A 133 -16.87 -42.25 7.83
N LYS A 134 -15.96 -42.41 6.86
CA LYS A 134 -15.79 -43.67 6.11
C LYS A 134 -15.33 -44.82 7.02
N LYS A 135 -14.42 -44.56 7.97
CA LYS A 135 -13.90 -45.57 8.89
C LYS A 135 -14.96 -46.05 9.90
N SER A 136 -15.87 -45.16 10.34
CA SER A 136 -17.00 -45.54 11.21
C SER A 136 -18.12 -46.31 10.50
N VAL A 137 -18.25 -46.17 9.18
CA VAL A 137 -19.21 -46.94 8.37
C VAL A 137 -18.69 -48.35 8.10
N ALA A 138 -17.37 -48.51 7.93
CA ALA A 138 -16.74 -49.82 7.75
C ALA A 138 -16.76 -50.70 9.01
N THR A 139 -16.75 -50.12 10.22
CA THR A 139 -16.78 -50.90 11.48
C THR A 139 -18.18 -51.31 11.95
N LYS A 140 -19.26 -50.78 11.35
CA LYS A 140 -20.64 -51.22 11.65
C LYS A 140 -21.11 -52.44 10.85
N THR A 141 -20.34 -52.93 9.87
CA THR A 141 -20.75 -54.04 8.98
C THR A 141 -20.15 -55.41 9.30
N THR A 142 -19.41 -55.57 10.40
CA THR A 142 -18.94 -56.88 10.87
C THR A 142 -19.63 -57.30 12.18
N ALA A 143 -20.94 -57.55 12.13
CA ALA A 143 -21.63 -58.38 13.11
C ALA A 143 -21.94 -59.72 12.44
N VAL A 144 -21.04 -60.69 12.62
CA VAL A 144 -21.16 -62.06 12.09
C VAL A 144 -22.36 -62.75 12.76
N LYS A 145 -23.42 -62.98 11.98
CA LYS A 145 -24.63 -63.70 12.38
C LYS A 145 -24.31 -65.20 12.48
N LYS A 146 -24.40 -65.77 13.68
CA LYS A 146 -24.30 -67.22 13.95
C LYS A 146 -25.35 -67.97 13.09
N PRO A 147 -25.00 -69.01 12.30
CA PRO A 147 -26.01 -69.80 11.61
C PRO A 147 -26.75 -70.69 12.63
N ALA A 148 -28.08 -70.61 12.62
CA ALA A 148 -28.95 -71.46 13.43
C ALA A 148 -29.06 -72.85 12.78
N THR A 149 -28.59 -73.88 13.48
CA THR A 149 -28.69 -75.28 13.05
C THR A 149 -30.08 -75.81 13.34
N THR A 150 -30.89 -76.03 12.30
CA THR A 150 -32.23 -76.60 12.42
C THR A 150 -32.13 -78.13 12.52
N LYS A 151 -32.62 -78.73 13.62
CA LYS A 151 -32.77 -80.20 13.72
C LYS A 151 -33.88 -80.65 12.77
N ARG A 152 -33.53 -81.45 11.75
CA ARG A 152 -34.52 -82.23 10.99
C ARG A 152 -34.70 -83.59 11.65
N LYS A 153 -35.95 -83.89 12.00
CA LYS A 153 -36.41 -85.18 12.50
C LYS A 153 -37.01 -85.95 11.32
N VAL A 154 -36.37 -87.06 10.96
CA VAL A 154 -36.81 -88.14 10.06
C VAL A 154 -35.77 -89.24 10.32
N GLY A 155 -36.02 -90.43 10.85
CA GLY A 155 -37.19 -91.29 10.99
C GLY A 155 -36.70 -92.70 10.61
N GLY A 156 -36.94 -93.73 11.44
CA GLY A 156 -36.83 -95.15 11.05
C GLY A 156 -35.91 -96.03 11.89
N GLU A 157 -36.56 -97.03 12.53
CA GLU A 157 -36.12 -98.25 13.26
C GLU A 157 -35.30 -98.12 14.56
#